data_AF-A0A5K1HU42-F1
#
_entry.id   AF-A0A5K1HU42-F1
#
_cell.length_a   1.000
_cell.length_b   1.000
_cell.length_c   1.000
_cell.angle_alpha   90.00
_cell.angle_beta   90.00
_cell.angle_gamma   90.00
#
_symmetry.space_group_name_H-M   'P 1'
#
loop_
_entity.id
_entity.type
_entity.pdbx_description
1 polymer ?
#
loop_
_entity_poly.entity_id
_entity_poly.type
_entity_poly.pdbx_seq_one_letter_code
_entity_poly.pdbx_strand_id
1 'polypeptide(L)'
;ENAILEFYQKFACVGGDPVFSESLCKELQKKFFQQRCELGRIGRRNMNQRLNLDIPQNNTFLLPRDVLAAADHLIGMKFGMGTLDDMNHLKNK
;
A
#
# COMPACT_ATOMS: atom_id res chain seq x y z
N GLU A 1 3.69 7.49 -17.13
CA GLU A 1 2.30 7.33 -17.61
C GLU A 1 2.00 5.90 -18.07
N ASN A 2 2.87 5.24 -18.84
CA ASN A 2 2.66 3.86 -19.32
C ASN A 2 2.31 2.83 -18.22
N ALA A 3 2.98 2.85 -17.06
CA ALA A 3 2.67 1.92 -15.97
C ALA A 3 1.24 2.07 -15.41
N ILE A 4 0.68 3.29 -15.44
CA ILE A 4 -0.70 3.56 -15.01
C ILE A 4 -1.69 2.96 -16.01
N LEU A 5 -1.39 3.07 -17.31
CA LEU A 5 -2.20 2.48 -18.37
C LEU A 5 -2.18 0.95 -18.33
N GLU A 6 -1.00 0.35 -18.19
CA GLU A 6 -0.84 -1.10 -18.07
C GLU A 6 -1.60 -1.63 -16.84
N PHE A 7 -1.49 -0.93 -15.70
CA PHE A 7 -2.25 -1.27 -14.51
C PHE A 7 -3.76 -1.18 -14.75
N TYR A 8 -4.24 -0.12 -15.41
CA TYR A 8 -5.66 0.05 -15.72
C TYR A 8 -6.18 -1.03 -16.68
N GLN A 9 -5.43 -1.39 -17.73
CA GLN A 9 -5.77 -2.49 -18.63
C GLN A 9 -5.98 -3.80 -17.87
N LYS A 10 -5.00 -4.16 -17.01
CA LYS A 10 -5.04 -5.39 -16.22
C LYS A 10 -6.16 -5.38 -15.18
N PHE A 11 -6.44 -4.23 -14.57
CA PHE A 11 -7.42 -4.13 -13.49
C PHE A 11 -8.87 -3.99 -13.97
N ALA A 12 -9.11 -3.23 -15.04
CA ALA A 12 -10.46 -2.91 -15.50
C ALA A 12 -11.02 -3.93 -16.52
N CYS A 13 -10.20 -4.89 -16.98
CA CYS A 13 -10.56 -5.85 -18.03
C CYS A 13 -11.14 -5.17 -19.29
N VAL A 14 -10.75 -3.92 -19.56
CA VAL A 14 -11.24 -3.14 -20.68
C VAL A 14 -10.52 -3.60 -21.94
N GLY A 15 -11.27 -4.06 -22.94
CA GLY A 15 -10.72 -4.34 -24.26
C GLY A 15 -10.37 -3.05 -25.02
N GLY A 16 -9.20 -3.02 -25.66
CA GLY A 16 -8.70 -1.88 -26.46
C GLY A 16 -7.39 -1.29 -25.92
N ASP A 17 -6.84 -0.31 -26.63
CA ASP A 17 -5.69 0.50 -26.19
C ASP A 17 -6.20 1.74 -25.43
N PRO A 18 -6.15 1.76 -24.09
CA PRO A 18 -6.54 2.93 -23.33
C PRO A 18 -5.51 4.03 -23.55
N VAL A 19 -6.00 5.23 -23.84
CA VAL A 19 -5.21 6.44 -23.91
C VAL A 19 -5.28 7.13 -22.55
N PHE A 20 -4.14 7.63 -22.07
CA PHE A 20 -4.11 8.36 -20.81
C PHE A 20 -4.95 9.64 -20.93
N SER A 21 -5.83 9.86 -19.98
CA SER A 21 -6.70 11.03 -19.93
C SER A 21 -6.87 11.50 -18.48
N GLU A 22 -7.22 12.77 -18.32
CA GLU A 22 -7.46 13.35 -16.99
C GLU A 22 -8.64 12.68 -16.28
N SER A 23 -9.68 12.27 -17.02
CA SER A 23 -10.82 11.54 -16.47
C SER A 23 -10.42 10.17 -15.94
N LEU A 24 -9.57 9.44 -16.67
CA LEU A 24 -9.00 8.17 -16.22
C LEU A 24 -8.17 8.35 -14.95
N CYS A 25 -7.34 9.40 -14.89
CA CYS A 25 -6.55 9.72 -13.72
C CYS A 25 -7.45 9.99 -12.50
N LYS A 26 -8.52 10.79 -12.66
CA LYS A 26 -9.50 11.06 -11.60
C LYS A 26 -10.24 9.80 -11.14
N GLU A 27 -10.62 8.92 -12.06
CA GLU A 27 -11.28 7.65 -11.72
C GLU A 27 -10.35 6.77 -10.89
N LEU A 28 -9.11 6.58 -11.34
CA LEU A 28 -8.08 5.84 -10.61
C LEU A 28 -7.82 6.45 -9.24
N GLN A 29 -7.72 7.78 -9.17
CA GLN A 29 -7.51 8.50 -7.92
C GLN A 29 -8.64 8.21 -6.93
N LYS A 30 -9.90 8.33 -7.37
CA LYS A 30 -11.06 8.01 -6.55
C LYS A 30 -11.13 6.54 -6.17
N LYS A 31 -10.75 5.63 -7.06
CA LYS A 31 -10.92 4.19 -6.83
C LYS A 31 -9.89 3.63 -5.86
N PHE A 32 -8.64 4.07 -5.98
CA PHE A 32 -7.49 3.52 -5.24
C PHE A 32 -6.99 4.41 -4.11
N PHE A 33 -7.08 5.72 -4.27
CA PHE A 33 -6.52 6.68 -3.31
C PHE A 33 -7.57 7.35 -2.44
N GLN A 34 -8.86 7.04 -2.65
CA GLN A 34 -9.87 7.35 -1.67
C GLN A 34 -9.63 6.51 -0.41
N GLN A 35 -9.35 7.19 0.69
CA GLN A 35 -9.17 6.57 1.99
C GLN A 35 -10.49 5.93 2.42
N ARG A 36 -10.51 4.59 2.49
CA ARG A 36 -11.69 3.81 2.92
C ARG A 36 -11.63 3.42 4.39
N CYS A 37 -10.42 3.37 4.94
CA CYS A 37 -10.17 2.97 6.32
C CYS A 37 -8.94 3.69 6.88
N GLU A 38 -8.95 3.82 8.19
CA GLU A 38 -7.82 4.32 8.98
C GLU A 38 -7.12 3.13 9.64
N LEU A 39 -5.80 3.24 9.76
CA LEU A 39 -4.97 2.39 10.62
C LEU A 39 -5.27 2.63 12.11
N GLY A 40 -5.73 3.85 12.43
CA GLY A 40 -5.77 4.35 13.81
C GLY A 40 -4.37 4.52 14.41
N ARG A 41 -4.31 5.00 15.65
CA ARG A 41 -3.04 5.28 16.35
C ARG A 41 -2.21 4.01 16.58
N ILE A 42 -2.87 2.90 16.93
CA ILE A 42 -2.21 1.61 17.17
C ILE A 42 -1.69 1.04 15.86
N GLY A 43 -2.51 1.01 14.80
CA GLY A 43 -2.09 0.49 13.49
C GLY A 43 -0.92 1.28 12.92
N ARG A 44 -0.94 2.62 13.01
CA ARG A 44 0.20 3.47 12.61
C ARG A 44 1.45 3.15 13.43
N ARG A 45 1.34 3.02 14.76
CA ARG A 45 2.47 2.65 15.62
C ARG A 45 3.05 1.28 15.23
N ASN A 46 2.19 0.28 15.04
CA ASN A 46 2.63 -1.08 14.70
C ASN A 46 3.31 -1.12 13.33
N MET A 47 2.76 -0.43 12.32
CA MET A 47 3.40 -0.31 11.01
C MET A 47 4.75 0.37 11.08
N ASN A 48 4.86 1.48 11.81
CA ASN A 48 6.12 2.19 11.98
C ASN A 48 7.20 1.30 12.61
N GLN A 49 6.83 0.53 13.63
CA GLN A 49 7.75 -0.39 14.28
C GLN A 49 8.17 -1.53 13.35
N ARG A 50 7.20 -2.13 12.63
CA ARG A 50 7.46 -3.28 11.74
C ARG A 50 8.29 -2.89 10.51
N LEU A 51 7.99 -1.75 9.91
CA LEU A 51 8.60 -1.27 8.67
C LEU A 51 9.74 -0.27 8.88
N ASN A 52 10.12 -0.02 10.14
CA ASN A 52 11.13 0.96 10.53
C ASN A 52 10.87 2.36 9.92
N LEU A 53 9.64 2.86 10.08
CA LEU A 53 9.21 4.16 9.58
C LEU A 53 9.08 5.17 10.72
N ASP A 54 9.57 6.39 10.48
CA ASP A 54 9.37 7.53 11.37
C ASP A 54 8.26 8.44 10.83
N ILE A 55 7.00 7.99 11.00
CA ILE A 55 5.80 8.74 10.60
C ILE A 55 5.01 9.11 11.87
N PRO A 56 4.53 10.34 12.03
CA PRO A 56 3.77 10.73 13.21
C PRO A 56 2.56 9.83 13.50
N GLN A 57 2.35 9.44 14.77
CA GLN A 57 1.25 8.56 15.17
C GLN A 57 -0.15 9.14 14.97
N ASN A 58 -0.25 10.47 14.82
CA ASN A 58 -1.50 11.16 14.47
C ASN A 58 -1.85 11.04 12.99
N ASN A 59 -0.94 10.54 12.14
CA ASN A 59 -1.25 10.21 10.76
C ASN A 59 -1.89 8.82 10.70
N THR A 60 -3.21 8.78 10.81
CA THR A 60 -4.00 7.55 10.94
C THR A 60 -4.34 6.89 9.62
N PHE A 61 -4.05 7.52 8.48
CA PHE A 61 -4.32 6.96 7.15
C PHE A 61 -3.10 6.26 6.56
N LEU A 62 -3.35 5.33 5.64
CA LEU A 62 -2.29 4.71 4.84
C LEU A 62 -1.67 5.75 3.89
N LEU A 63 -0.35 5.78 3.83
CA LEU A 63 0.44 6.63 2.95
C LEU A 63 1.10 5.79 1.85
N PRO A 64 1.41 6.35 0.68
CA PRO A 64 2.15 5.64 -0.37
C PRO A 64 3.47 5.04 0.12
N ARG A 65 4.16 5.73 1.06
CA ARG A 65 5.40 5.25 1.67
C ARG A 65 5.24 3.96 2.46
N ASP A 66 4.07 3.73 3.06
CA ASP A 66 3.79 2.49 3.81
C ASP A 66 3.78 1.29 2.87
N VAL A 67 3.17 1.45 1.69
CA VAL A 67 3.07 0.40 0.67
C VAL A 67 4.45 0.07 0.12
N LEU A 68 5.27 1.08 -0.19
CA LEU A 68 6.63 0.87 -0.68
C LEU A 68 7.49 0.15 0.36
N ALA A 69 7.48 0.62 1.61
CA ALA A 69 8.26 -0.02 2.69
C ALA A 69 7.80 -1.45 2.97
N ALA A 70 6.49 -1.74 2.87
CA ALA A 70 5.97 -3.09 3.01
C ALA A 70 6.44 -4.00 1.86
N ALA A 71 6.45 -3.50 0.62
CA ALA A 71 6.96 -4.24 -0.54
C ALA A 71 8.46 -4.55 -0.39
N ASP A 72 9.27 -3.55 -0.03
CA ASP A 72 10.70 -3.73 0.23
C ASP A 72 10.94 -4.73 1.36
N HIS A 73 10.16 -4.66 2.44
CA HIS A 73 10.23 -5.61 3.55
C HIS A 73 9.95 -7.04 3.08
N LEU A 74 8.90 -7.26 2.28
CA LEU A 74 8.56 -8.59 1.73
C LEU A 74 9.67 -9.14 0.82
N ILE A 75 10.28 -8.28 -0.01
CA ILE A 75 11.42 -8.65 -0.84
C ILE A 75 12.59 -9.07 0.05
N GLY A 76 12.91 -8.28 1.08
CA GLY A 76 13.96 -8.61 2.06
C GLY A 76 13.73 -9.96 2.73
N MET A 77 12.49 -10.23 3.16
CA MET A 77 12.11 -11.53 3.75
C MET A 77 12.35 -12.70 2.79
N LYS A 78 12.10 -12.51 1.49
CA LYS A 78 12.38 -13.52 0.47
C LYS A 78 13.88 -13.87 0.39
N PHE A 79 14.75 -12.91 0.69
CA PHE A 79 16.21 -13.08 0.76
C PHE A 79 16.72 -13.45 2.16
N GLY A 80 15.82 -13.80 3.09
CA GLY A 80 16.19 -14.22 4.45
C GLY A 80 16.50 -13.07 5.41
N MET A 81 16.16 -11.83 5.04
CA MET A 81 16.28 -10.68 5.94
C MET A 81 15.03 -10.56 6.82
N GLY A 82 15.21 -10.64 8.15
CA GLY A 82 14.13 -10.54 9.13
C GLY A 82 13.44 -11.86 9.44
N THR A 83 12.37 -11.81 10.24
CA THR A 83 11.60 -13.00 10.70
C THR A 83 10.13 -12.88 10.34
N LEU A 84 9.51 -14.03 10.03
CA LEU A 84 8.06 -14.12 9.84
C LEU A 84 7.34 -13.85 11.16
N ASP A 85 6.18 -13.20 11.07
CA ASP A 85 5.31 -12.98 12.23
C ASP A 85 4.63 -14.28 12.64
N ASP A 86 4.59 -14.54 13.95
CA ASP A 86 3.72 -15.56 14.51
C ASP A 86 2.31 -14.98 14.70
N MET A 87 1.37 -15.47 13.90
CA MET A 87 -0.04 -15.07 13.96
C MET A 87 -0.68 -15.32 15.33
N ASN A 88 -0.17 -16.29 16.11
CA ASN A 88 -0.73 -16.61 17.43
C ASN A 88 -0.13 -15.78 18.56
N HIS A 89 0.91 -14.99 18.29
CA HIS A 89 1.55 -14.15 19.29
C HIS A 89 0.59 -13.08 19.79
N LEU A 90 0.40 -12.96 21.11
CA LEU A 90 -0.63 -12.09 21.72
C LEU A 90 -0.54 -10.62 21.29
N LYS A 91 0.65 -10.12 20.95
CA LYS A 91 0.83 -8.74 20.42
C LYS A 91 0.19 -8.51 19.04
N ASN A 92 -0.18 -9.58 18.32
CA ASN A 92 -0.79 -9.54 16.99
C ASN A 92 -2.31 -9.76 17.02
N LYS A 93 -2.92 -9.86 18.21
CA LYS A 93 -4.37 -9.89 18.43
C LYS A 93 -4.88 -8.53 18.90
#